data_AF-A0AAV1L8A5-F1
#
_entry.id   AF-A0AAV1L8A5-F1
#
_cell.length_a   1.000
_cell.length_b   1.000
_cell.length_c   1.000
_cell.angle_alpha   90.00
_cell.angle_beta   90.00
_cell.angle_gamma   90.00
#
_symmetry.space_group_name_H-M   'P 1'
#
loop_
_entity.id
_entity.type
_entity.pdbx_description
1 polymer ?
#
loop_
_entity_poly.entity_id
_entity_poly.type
_entity_poly.pdbx_seq_one_letter_code
_entity_poly.pdbx_strand_id
1 'polypeptide(L)'
;MYMEGKCMQIHACIHAACMRRDLRNFNTAFIEEAIERNQGSKVFVRDLFARKSQLSRLKTECGSIVSGTPDILSEIERFYGQLYTSSLEPHASVSNDPRASLIRHYSEDIPDVSLSEIRMALQHLKNGKSPGEDGITAELLKAGGKPVFEVLQKFFNSVLHGGTTPEAWSRSAVVLFFEKGDNALLKNYRPISLLSRVYVLFSRIITNRLARRLNDFQPPEQAGFRKGYSTYIMITYIHCGRLYRRQKSIISHFALRMWTMRKPLIPSKFGRCCSPLSGAKLTVGISKC
;
A
#
# COMPACT_ATOMS: atom_id res chain seq x y z
N MET A 1 -14.48 -34.60 12.09
CA MET A 1 -13.37 -33.73 12.53
C MET A 1 -11.96 -34.32 12.38
N TYR A 2 -11.73 -35.64 12.42
CA TYR A 2 -10.38 -36.22 12.23
C TYR A 2 -9.99 -36.50 10.76
N MET A 3 -10.95 -36.50 9.84
CA MET A 3 -10.75 -36.83 8.42
C MET A 3 -10.47 -35.60 7.53
N GLU A 4 -10.96 -34.41 7.91
CA GLU A 4 -10.74 -33.17 7.15
C GLU A 4 -9.30 -32.63 7.29
N GLY A 5 -8.68 -32.80 8.47
CA GLY A 5 -7.26 -32.44 8.68
C GLY A 5 -6.29 -33.29 7.86
N LYS A 6 -6.57 -34.59 7.70
CA LYS A 6 -5.75 -35.51 6.89
C LYS A 6 -5.86 -35.20 5.40
N CYS A 7 -7.04 -34.85 4.90
CA CYS A 7 -7.21 -34.50 3.49
C CYS A 7 -6.42 -33.24 3.11
N MET A 8 -6.40 -32.23 3.99
CA MET A 8 -5.65 -30.99 3.75
C MET A 8 -4.12 -31.22 3.83
N GLN A 9 -3.65 -32.09 4.73
CA GLN A 9 -2.24 -32.51 4.79
C GLN A 9 -1.82 -33.37 3.58
N ILE A 10 -2.66 -34.30 3.11
CA ILE A 10 -2.36 -35.12 1.94
C ILE A 10 -2.28 -34.24 0.68
N HIS A 11 -3.19 -33.27 0.53
CA HIS A 11 -3.15 -32.34 -0.59
C HIS A 11 -1.94 -31.40 -0.53
N ALA A 12 -1.56 -30.93 0.67
CA ALA A 12 -0.33 -30.18 0.87
C ALA A 12 0.93 -31.01 0.56
N CYS A 13 0.96 -32.30 0.92
CA CYS A 13 2.07 -33.21 0.59
C CYS A 13 2.17 -33.51 -0.90
N ILE A 14 1.05 -33.75 -1.59
CA ILE A 14 0.99 -33.96 -3.04
C ILE A 14 1.40 -32.67 -3.78
N HIS A 15 0.95 -31.50 -3.32
CA HIS A 15 1.34 -30.22 -3.90
C HIS A 15 2.80 -29.85 -3.61
N ALA A 16 3.33 -30.15 -2.43
CA ALA A 16 4.77 -30.02 -2.16
C ALA A 16 5.59 -30.99 -3.03
N ALA A 17 5.06 -32.16 -3.37
CA ALA A 17 5.69 -33.07 -4.34
C ALA A 17 5.62 -32.51 -5.77
N CYS A 18 4.50 -31.92 -6.19
CA CYS A 18 4.36 -31.25 -7.48
C CYS A 18 5.25 -29.99 -7.59
N MET A 19 5.31 -29.14 -6.57
CA MET A 19 6.23 -28.00 -6.52
C MET A 19 7.70 -28.44 -6.53
N ARG A 20 8.04 -29.52 -5.81
CA ARG A 20 9.38 -30.11 -5.90
C ARG A 20 9.66 -30.65 -7.30
N ARG A 21 8.65 -31.22 -7.97
CA ARG A 21 8.76 -31.70 -9.36
C ARG A 21 8.91 -30.54 -10.33
N ASP A 22 8.16 -29.45 -10.20
CA ASP A 22 8.27 -28.26 -11.05
C ASP A 22 9.58 -27.52 -10.83
N LEU A 23 10.01 -27.37 -9.58
CA LEU A 23 11.33 -26.82 -9.27
C LEU A 23 12.45 -27.70 -9.82
N ARG A 24 12.29 -29.03 -9.75
CA ARG A 24 13.23 -29.98 -10.36
C ARG A 24 13.22 -29.84 -11.88
N ASN A 25 12.07 -29.78 -12.53
CA ASN A 25 11.94 -29.59 -13.97
C ASN A 25 12.54 -28.26 -14.43
N PHE A 26 12.30 -27.17 -13.69
CA PHE A 26 12.90 -25.87 -13.95
C PHE A 26 14.41 -25.91 -13.80
N ASN A 27 14.92 -26.49 -12.71
CA ASN A 27 16.36 -26.64 -12.50
C ASN A 27 16.97 -27.53 -13.57
N THR A 28 16.31 -28.61 -13.99
CA THR A 28 16.76 -29.51 -15.05
C THR A 28 16.83 -28.79 -16.40
N ALA A 29 15.76 -28.10 -16.81
CA ALA A 29 15.75 -27.33 -18.05
C ALA A 29 16.81 -26.21 -18.05
N PHE A 30 17.03 -25.56 -16.91
CA PHE A 30 18.05 -24.53 -16.75
C PHE A 30 19.48 -25.11 -16.78
N ILE A 31 19.69 -26.30 -16.23
CA ILE A 31 20.96 -27.04 -16.36
C ILE A 31 21.19 -27.43 -17.82
N GLU A 32 20.17 -27.94 -18.52
CA GLU A 32 20.22 -28.29 -19.94
C GLU A 32 20.60 -27.08 -20.80
N GLU A 33 19.95 -25.94 -20.60
CA GLU A 33 20.25 -24.67 -21.30
C GLU A 33 21.69 -24.17 -21.01
N ALA A 34 22.19 -24.38 -19.79
CA ALA A 34 23.56 -24.01 -19.44
C ALA A 34 24.62 -24.96 -20.05
N ILE A 35 24.30 -26.25 -20.16
CA ILE A 35 25.11 -27.26 -20.87
C ILE A 35 25.14 -26.93 -22.37
N GLU A 36 23.99 -26.60 -22.98
CA GLU A 36 23.90 -26.18 -24.38
C GLU A 36 24.75 -24.93 -24.68
N ARG A 37 24.84 -24.00 -23.72
CA ARG A 37 25.71 -22.82 -23.81
C ARG A 37 27.18 -23.10 -23.51
N ASN A 38 27.55 -24.35 -23.27
CA ASN A 38 28.90 -24.82 -22.94
C ASN A 38 29.54 -24.03 -21.77
N GLN A 39 28.71 -23.58 -20.83
CA GLN A 39 29.18 -22.88 -19.63
C GLN A 39 29.66 -23.94 -18.64
N GLY A 40 30.98 -23.99 -18.40
CA GLY A 40 31.56 -24.95 -17.45
C GLY A 40 30.86 -24.92 -16.09
N SER A 41 30.82 -26.05 -15.37
CA SER A 41 30.00 -26.24 -14.16
C SER A 41 30.25 -25.19 -13.07
N LYS A 42 31.46 -24.61 -13.01
CA LYS A 42 31.78 -23.48 -12.12
C LYS A 42 31.05 -22.19 -12.50
N VAL A 43 30.89 -21.90 -13.78
CA VAL A 43 30.14 -20.72 -14.28
C VAL A 43 28.65 -20.91 -14.03
N PHE A 44 28.12 -22.12 -14.26
CA PHE A 44 26.73 -22.47 -13.95
C PHE A 44 26.40 -22.31 -12.46
N VAL A 45 27.22 -22.89 -11.57
CA VAL A 45 27.05 -22.76 -10.12
C VAL A 45 27.18 -21.29 -9.70
N ARG A 46 28.16 -20.56 -10.25
CA ARG A 46 28.30 -19.13 -10.00
C ARG A 46 27.06 -18.37 -10.43
N ASP A 47 26.46 -18.63 -11.59
CA ASP A 47 25.27 -17.91 -12.06
C ASP A 47 23.99 -18.30 -11.29
N LEU A 48 23.90 -19.56 -10.83
CA LEU A 48 22.83 -20.04 -9.96
C LEU A 48 22.83 -19.33 -8.59
N PHE A 49 24.03 -19.17 -8.00
CA PHE A 49 24.20 -18.53 -6.69
C PHE A 49 24.40 -17.01 -6.77
N ALA A 50 24.96 -16.46 -7.86
CA ALA A 50 25.13 -15.01 -8.05
C ALA A 50 23.80 -14.28 -8.22
N ARG A 51 22.75 -14.98 -8.67
CA ARG A 51 21.37 -14.44 -8.68
C ARG A 51 20.73 -14.38 -7.29
N LYS A 52 21.30 -15.04 -6.29
CA LYS A 52 20.92 -14.88 -4.88
C LYS A 52 21.99 -14.02 -4.22
N SER A 53 21.74 -12.73 -4.07
CA SER A 53 22.61 -11.85 -3.28
C SER A 53 22.64 -12.34 -1.83
N GLN A 54 23.59 -13.21 -1.49
CA GLN A 54 23.80 -13.60 -0.10
C GLN A 54 24.51 -12.45 0.60
N LEU A 55 23.82 -11.90 1.59
CA LEU A 55 24.37 -10.91 2.49
C LEU A 55 25.49 -11.58 3.29
N SER A 56 26.74 -11.33 2.90
CA SER A 56 27.91 -12.02 3.47
C SER A 56 28.59 -11.23 4.58
N ARG A 57 28.30 -9.92 4.68
CA ARG A 57 28.86 -9.03 5.67
C ARG A 57 27.94 -7.85 5.95
N LEU A 58 27.89 -7.42 7.20
CA LEU A 58 27.17 -6.24 7.66
C LEU A 58 28.05 -5.38 8.55
N LYS A 59 27.86 -4.07 8.49
CA LYS A 59 28.44 -3.10 9.43
C LYS A 59 27.38 -2.77 10.47
N THR A 60 27.71 -2.95 11.74
CA THR A 60 26.85 -2.56 12.86
C THR A 60 26.91 -1.04 13.08
N GLU A 61 26.01 -0.52 13.91
CA GLU A 61 26.01 0.90 14.31
C GLU A 61 27.31 1.31 15.02
N CYS A 62 27.96 0.38 15.72
CA CYS A 62 29.24 0.61 16.39
C CYS A 62 30.44 0.60 15.42
N GLY A 63 30.21 0.37 14.12
CA GLY A 63 31.26 0.31 13.09
C GLY A 63 31.94 -1.05 12.94
N SER A 64 31.58 -2.05 13.75
CA SER A 64 32.11 -3.42 13.65
C SER A 64 31.55 -4.15 12.44
N ILE A 65 32.35 -5.03 11.83
CA ILE A 65 31.91 -5.86 10.71
C ILE A 65 31.54 -7.24 11.20
N VAL A 66 30.33 -7.67 10.88
CA VAL A 66 29.77 -8.97 11.18
C VAL A 66 29.71 -9.79 9.90
N SER A 67 30.20 -11.03 9.93
CA SER A 67 30.26 -11.92 8.77
C SER A 67 29.60 -13.29 9.01
N GLY A 68 29.35 -13.67 10.26
CA GLY A 68 28.67 -14.92 10.60
C GLY A 68 27.19 -14.87 10.25
N THR A 69 26.64 -15.93 9.65
CA THR A 69 25.19 -16.04 9.38
C THR A 69 24.31 -15.81 10.61
N PRO A 70 24.57 -16.39 11.80
CA PRO A 70 23.73 -16.15 12.97
C PRO A 70 23.81 -14.69 13.44
N ASP A 71 25.01 -14.10 13.43
CA ASP A 71 25.22 -12.73 13.86
C ASP A 71 24.58 -11.72 12.90
N ILE A 72 24.62 -12.01 11.59
CA ILE A 72 23.93 -11.23 10.56
C ILE A 72 22.42 -11.24 10.80
N LEU A 73 21.82 -12.39 11.12
CA LEU A 73 20.39 -12.50 11.40
C LEU A 73 20.01 -11.72 12.66
N SER A 74 20.79 -11.85 13.73
CA SER A 74 20.59 -11.08 14.97
C SER A 74 20.67 -9.57 14.73
N GLU A 75 21.61 -9.10 13.91
CA GLU A 75 21.72 -7.68 13.59
C GLU A 75 20.56 -7.19 12.71
N ILE A 76 20.08 -8.01 11.78
CA ILE A 76 18.87 -7.71 10.98
C ILE A 76 17.65 -7.58 11.88
N GLU A 77 17.44 -8.55 12.78
CA GLU A 77 16.33 -8.56 13.72
C GLU A 77 16.38 -7.36 14.66
N ARG A 78 17.56 -7.04 15.21
CA ARG A 78 17.78 -5.86 16.05
C ARG A 78 17.45 -4.58 15.29
N PHE A 79 18.04 -4.38 14.10
CA PHE A 79 17.90 -3.15 13.34
C PHE A 79 16.45 -2.91 12.89
N TYR A 80 15.82 -3.88 12.22
CA TYR A 80 14.44 -3.72 11.77
C TYR A 80 13.43 -3.83 12.91
N GLY A 81 13.73 -4.62 13.95
CA GLY A 81 12.95 -4.64 15.18
C GLY A 81 12.87 -3.26 15.79
N GLN A 82 14.01 -2.60 16.03
CA GLN A 82 14.04 -1.22 16.51
C GLN A 82 13.35 -0.24 15.56
N LEU A 83 13.57 -0.36 14.24
CA LEU A 83 12.97 0.53 13.24
C LEU A 83 11.43 0.44 13.19
N TYR A 84 10.88 -0.75 13.40
CA TYR A 84 9.43 -1.02 13.34
C TYR A 84 8.77 -1.13 14.72
N THR A 85 9.52 -1.00 15.82
CA THR A 85 8.95 -0.90 17.16
C THR A 85 7.98 0.27 17.19
N SER A 86 6.73 -0.01 17.51
CA SER A 86 5.72 1.01 17.70
C SER A 86 6.05 1.83 18.95
N SER A 87 6.55 3.05 18.77
CA SER A 87 6.57 4.08 19.83
C SER A 87 5.16 4.66 20.02
N LEU A 88 4.20 3.79 20.32
CA LEU A 88 2.89 4.24 20.79
C LEU A 88 3.02 4.45 22.29
N GLU A 89 3.49 5.65 22.67
CA GLU A 89 2.94 6.23 23.89
C GLU A 89 1.42 6.15 23.74
N PRO A 90 0.67 5.64 24.73
CA PRO A 90 -0.78 5.66 24.70
C PRO A 90 -1.24 7.12 24.76
N HIS A 91 -1.13 7.83 23.63
CA HIS A 91 -1.80 9.08 23.39
C HIS A 91 -3.29 8.76 23.45
N ALA A 92 -3.83 8.95 24.65
CA ALA A 92 -5.25 9.10 24.87
C ALA A 92 -5.80 10.02 23.78
N SER A 93 -6.87 9.57 23.12
CA SER A 93 -7.71 10.33 22.19
C SER A 93 -7.08 10.79 20.85
N VAL A 94 -7.07 9.89 19.86
CA VAL A 94 -7.30 10.29 18.44
C VAL A 94 -8.78 10.69 18.22
N SER A 95 -9.60 10.77 19.27
CA SER A 95 -11.04 11.02 19.19
C SER A 95 -11.45 12.50 19.16
N ASN A 96 -10.52 13.45 19.26
CA ASN A 96 -10.86 14.88 19.36
C ASN A 96 -10.40 15.71 18.15
N ASP A 97 -10.22 15.12 16.97
CA ASP A 97 -10.24 15.93 15.74
C ASP A 97 -11.71 16.19 15.37
N PRO A 98 -12.23 17.44 15.49
CA PRO A 98 -13.60 17.75 15.10
C PRO A 98 -13.89 17.51 13.60
N ARG A 99 -12.85 17.29 12.77
CA ARG A 99 -12.99 16.85 11.37
C ARG A 99 -13.19 15.34 11.24
N ALA A 100 -12.75 14.55 12.22
CA ALA A 100 -12.85 13.09 12.25
C ALA A 100 -14.08 12.63 13.04
N SER A 101 -15.22 13.27 12.78
CA SER A 101 -16.51 12.72 13.21
C SER A 101 -16.72 11.39 12.50
N LEU A 102 -16.58 10.28 13.23
CA LEU A 102 -16.95 8.94 12.75
C LEU A 102 -18.47 8.87 12.65
N ILE A 103 -19.03 9.52 11.64
CA ILE A 103 -20.43 9.34 11.29
C ILE A 103 -20.52 7.92 10.73
N ARG A 104 -21.17 7.02 11.47
CA ARG A 104 -21.61 5.73 10.92
C ARG A 104 -22.62 6.04 9.83
N HIS A 105 -22.13 6.25 8.61
CA HIS A 105 -22.97 6.58 7.47
C HIS A 105 -23.85 5.40 7.04
N TYR A 106 -23.58 4.18 7.51
CA TYR A 106 -24.30 2.96 7.11
C TYR A 106 -24.45 1.99 8.29
N SER A 107 -25.67 1.45 8.43
CA SER A 107 -26.10 0.45 9.40
C SER A 107 -26.36 -0.93 8.75
N GLU A 108 -25.94 -1.11 7.49
CA GLU A 108 -26.15 -2.36 6.76
C GLU A 108 -25.17 -3.45 7.23
N ASP A 109 -25.69 -4.67 7.36
CA ASP A 109 -24.90 -5.86 7.55
C ASP A 109 -23.87 -6.01 6.42
N ILE A 110 -22.66 -6.45 6.77
CA ILE A 110 -21.60 -6.66 5.78
C ILE A 110 -22.00 -7.85 4.90
N PRO A 111 -22.20 -7.65 3.57
CA PRO A 111 -22.65 -8.74 2.71
C PRO A 111 -21.59 -9.82 2.60
N ASP A 112 -22.02 -11.07 2.46
CA ASP A 112 -21.13 -12.20 2.20
C ASP A 112 -20.26 -11.97 0.96
N VAL A 113 -19.06 -12.54 0.99
CA VAL A 113 -18.18 -12.62 -0.18
C VAL A 113 -18.82 -13.53 -1.22
N SER A 114 -18.99 -13.01 -2.42
CA SER A 114 -19.52 -13.77 -3.55
C SER A 114 -18.41 -14.52 -4.31
N LEU A 115 -18.76 -15.63 -4.96
CA LEU A 115 -17.84 -16.36 -5.84
C LEU A 115 -17.32 -15.49 -7.01
N SER A 116 -18.15 -14.56 -7.50
CA SER A 116 -17.75 -13.61 -8.55
C SER A 116 -16.69 -12.64 -8.06
N GLU A 117 -16.79 -12.12 -6.83
CA GLU A 117 -15.74 -11.29 -6.22
C GLU A 117 -14.43 -12.03 -6.10
N ILE A 118 -14.45 -13.29 -5.65
CA ILE A 118 -13.25 -14.13 -5.55
C ILE A 118 -12.64 -14.33 -6.93
N ARG A 119 -13.44 -14.73 -7.92
CA ARG A 119 -12.98 -14.93 -9.29
C ARG A 119 -12.35 -13.67 -9.88
N MET A 120 -13.01 -12.52 -9.73
CA MET A 120 -12.48 -11.23 -10.22
C MET A 120 -11.18 -10.85 -9.52
N ALA A 121 -11.13 -10.94 -8.19
CA ALA A 121 -9.93 -10.62 -7.43
C ALA A 121 -8.77 -11.55 -7.80
N LEU A 122 -9.06 -12.82 -8.04
CA LEU A 122 -8.08 -13.82 -8.44
C LEU A 122 -7.55 -13.59 -9.86
N GLN A 123 -8.39 -13.20 -10.81
CA GLN A 123 -7.94 -12.86 -12.16
C GLN A 123 -6.93 -11.71 -12.15
N HIS A 124 -7.08 -10.74 -11.25
CA HIS A 124 -6.17 -9.62 -11.09
C HIS A 124 -4.86 -9.94 -10.36
N LEU A 125 -4.76 -11.10 -9.69
CA LEU A 125 -3.50 -11.53 -9.11
C LEU A 125 -2.50 -11.87 -10.23
N LYS A 126 -1.30 -11.29 -10.15
CA LYS A 126 -0.24 -11.54 -11.14
C LYS A 126 0.36 -12.94 -10.94
N ASN A 127 0.60 -13.61 -12.06
CA ASN A 127 1.35 -14.86 -12.11
C ASN A 127 2.86 -14.60 -11.95
N GLY A 128 3.64 -15.65 -11.67
CA GLY A 128 5.09 -15.64 -11.52
C GLY A 128 5.58 -14.92 -10.27
N LYS A 129 4.74 -14.86 -9.22
CA LYS A 129 5.09 -14.20 -7.96
C LYS A 129 5.41 -15.22 -6.89
N SER A 130 6.47 -14.97 -6.11
CA SER A 130 6.94 -15.86 -5.05
C SER A 130 5.81 -16.17 -4.05
N PRO A 131 5.62 -17.44 -3.64
CA PRO A 131 4.64 -17.77 -2.62
C PRO A 131 5.04 -17.20 -1.26
N GLY A 132 4.10 -17.21 -0.31
CA GLY A 132 4.41 -16.99 1.10
C GLY A 132 5.00 -18.25 1.73
N GLU A 133 5.09 -18.28 3.06
CA GLU A 133 5.55 -19.45 3.82
C GLU A 133 4.67 -20.70 3.57
N ASP A 134 3.41 -20.49 3.17
CA ASP A 134 2.44 -21.55 2.84
C ASP A 134 2.72 -22.26 1.50
N GLY A 135 3.62 -21.73 0.67
CA GLY A 135 3.91 -22.28 -0.66
C GLY A 135 2.76 -22.11 -1.67
N ILE A 136 1.67 -21.42 -1.32
CA ILE A 136 0.51 -21.29 -2.22
C ILE A 136 0.77 -20.18 -3.23
N THR A 137 0.67 -20.51 -4.51
CA THR A 137 0.83 -19.56 -5.63
C THR A 137 -0.51 -19.10 -6.19
N ALA A 138 -0.51 -17.99 -6.95
CA ALA A 138 -1.73 -17.50 -7.59
C ALA A 138 -2.23 -18.46 -8.67
N GLU A 139 -1.30 -19.13 -9.36
CA GLU A 139 -1.54 -20.16 -10.37
C GLU A 139 -2.27 -21.35 -9.78
N LEU A 140 -1.86 -21.79 -8.58
CA LEU A 140 -2.50 -22.89 -7.89
C LEU A 140 -3.97 -22.57 -7.58
N LEU A 141 -4.21 -21.37 -7.06
CA LEU A 141 -5.56 -20.90 -6.77
C LEU A 141 -6.41 -20.78 -8.05
N LYS A 142 -5.82 -20.33 -9.16
CA LYS A 142 -6.50 -20.22 -10.47
C LYS A 142 -6.81 -21.58 -11.07
N ALA A 143 -5.89 -22.54 -10.98
CA ALA A 143 -6.03 -23.89 -11.48
C ALA A 143 -7.07 -24.71 -10.68
N GLY A 144 -7.25 -24.38 -9.40
CA GLY A 144 -8.18 -25.07 -8.51
C GLY A 144 -9.67 -24.99 -8.89
N GLY A 145 -10.05 -24.03 -9.74
CA GLY A 145 -11.41 -23.91 -10.27
C GLY A 145 -12.50 -23.72 -9.21
N LYS A 146 -13.73 -24.11 -9.56
CA LYS A 146 -14.94 -23.90 -8.72
C LYS A 146 -14.83 -24.50 -7.30
N PRO A 147 -14.33 -25.74 -7.09
CA PRO A 147 -14.25 -26.32 -5.75
C PRO A 147 -13.37 -25.48 -4.81
N VAL A 148 -12.23 -24.99 -5.30
CA VAL A 148 -11.35 -24.13 -4.51
C VAL A 148 -12.02 -22.79 -4.20
N PHE A 149 -12.78 -22.22 -5.13
CA PHE A 149 -13.48 -20.95 -4.89
C PHE A 149 -14.56 -21.07 -3.81
N GLU A 150 -15.29 -22.19 -3.78
CA GLU A 150 -16.30 -22.45 -2.74
C GLU A 150 -15.69 -22.61 -1.35
N VAL A 151 -14.55 -23.31 -1.26
CA VAL A 151 -13.80 -23.43 0.00
C VAL A 151 -13.29 -22.06 0.46
N LEU A 152 -12.67 -21.29 -0.45
CA LEU A 152 -12.21 -19.93 -0.16
C LEU A 152 -13.36 -19.01 0.27
N GLN A 153 -14.54 -19.14 -0.34
CA GLN A 153 -15.71 -18.36 0.00
C GLN A 153 -16.16 -18.60 1.44
N LYS A 154 -16.36 -19.88 1.80
CA LYS A 154 -16.75 -20.26 3.17
C LYS A 154 -15.73 -19.74 4.19
N PHE A 155 -14.45 -19.91 3.86
CA PHE A 155 -13.34 -19.45 4.70
C PHE A 155 -13.33 -17.91 4.86
N PHE A 156 -13.45 -17.16 3.77
CA PHE A 156 -13.46 -15.70 3.80
C PHE A 156 -14.69 -15.15 4.53
N ASN A 157 -15.86 -15.76 4.39
CA ASN A 157 -17.04 -15.36 5.15
C ASN A 157 -16.88 -15.66 6.64
N SER A 158 -16.26 -16.79 7.00
CA SER A 158 -15.93 -17.09 8.40
C SER A 158 -14.99 -16.05 9.01
N VAL A 159 -13.96 -15.63 8.27
CA VAL A 159 -13.03 -14.58 8.72
C VAL A 159 -13.74 -13.22 8.82
N LEU A 160 -14.59 -12.89 7.84
CA LEU A 160 -15.30 -11.61 7.78
C LEU A 160 -16.29 -11.45 8.94
N HIS A 161 -17.08 -12.47 9.23
CA HIS A 161 -18.07 -12.45 10.31
C HIS A 161 -17.46 -12.72 11.67
N GLY A 162 -16.44 -13.57 11.74
CA GLY A 162 -15.74 -13.90 12.98
C GLY A 162 -14.78 -12.81 13.44
N GLY A 163 -14.44 -11.83 12.60
CA GLY A 163 -13.52 -10.74 12.91
C GLY A 163 -12.09 -11.18 13.26
N THR A 164 -11.76 -12.45 13.03
CA THR A 164 -10.49 -13.07 13.41
C THR A 164 -9.82 -13.65 12.18
N THR A 165 -8.55 -13.29 11.99
CA THR A 165 -7.73 -13.82 10.90
C THR A 165 -6.87 -14.98 11.39
N PRO A 166 -6.51 -15.94 10.51
CA PRO A 166 -5.54 -16.98 10.86
C PRO A 166 -4.21 -16.38 11.29
N GLU A 167 -3.58 -16.96 12.31
CA GLU A 167 -2.25 -16.57 12.79
C GLU A 167 -1.19 -16.64 11.66
N ALA A 168 -1.34 -17.59 10.74
CA ALA A 168 -0.48 -17.72 9.57
C ALA A 168 -0.46 -16.46 8.68
N TRP A 169 -1.50 -15.62 8.70
CA TRP A 169 -1.52 -14.37 7.95
C TRP A 169 -0.70 -13.26 8.60
N SER A 170 -0.43 -13.38 9.91
CA SER A 170 0.44 -12.48 10.65
C SER A 170 1.93 -12.83 10.49
N ARG A 171 2.24 -13.99 9.89
CA ARG A 171 3.61 -14.44 9.61
C ARG A 171 3.96 -14.22 8.14
N SER A 172 5.20 -13.83 7.88
CA SER A 172 5.69 -13.64 6.51
C SER A 172 7.19 -13.90 6.43
N ALA A 173 7.65 -14.47 5.31
CA ALA A 173 9.07 -14.56 5.04
C ALA A 173 9.58 -13.20 4.55
N VAL A 174 10.59 -12.64 5.22
CA VAL A 174 11.17 -11.35 4.85
C VAL A 174 12.42 -11.58 4.00
N VAL A 175 12.46 -10.94 2.82
CA VAL A 175 13.62 -10.94 1.93
C VAL A 175 14.17 -9.53 1.86
N LEU A 176 15.48 -9.38 2.06
CA LEU A 176 16.14 -8.08 1.95
C LEU A 176 16.53 -7.81 0.49
N PHE A 177 16.03 -6.70 -0.04
CA PHE A 177 16.33 -6.22 -1.38
C PHE A 177 17.28 -5.02 -1.32
N PHE A 178 18.47 -5.17 -1.87
CA PHE A 178 19.44 -4.07 -1.94
C PHE A 178 18.97 -2.98 -2.90
N GLU A 179 18.95 -1.73 -2.44
CA GLU A 179 18.59 -0.59 -3.30
C GLU A 179 19.83 0.06 -3.93
N LYS A 180 20.67 0.73 -3.12
CA LYS A 180 21.88 1.45 -3.57
C LYS A 180 22.80 1.82 -2.40
N GLY A 181 24.08 2.08 -2.68
CA GLY A 181 25.07 2.54 -1.68
C GLY A 181 26.01 1.43 -1.20
N ASP A 182 26.44 1.50 0.07
CA ASP A 182 27.26 0.45 0.69
C ASP A 182 26.40 -0.78 0.97
N ASN A 183 26.79 -1.92 0.40
CA ASN A 183 26.10 -3.20 0.57
C ASN A 183 26.30 -3.83 1.96
N ALA A 184 27.19 -3.28 2.78
CA ALA A 184 27.36 -3.69 4.17
C ALA A 184 26.40 -2.97 5.13
N LEU A 185 25.68 -1.92 4.70
CA LEU A 185 24.78 -1.16 5.56
C LEU A 185 23.32 -1.58 5.40
N LEU A 186 22.68 -2.03 6.48
CA LEU A 186 21.28 -2.47 6.47
C LEU A 186 20.28 -1.40 6.02
N LYS A 187 20.56 -0.12 6.30
CA LYS A 187 19.72 1.02 5.84
C LYS A 187 19.55 1.10 4.32
N ASN A 188 20.46 0.49 3.56
CA ASN A 188 20.44 0.46 2.09
C ASN A 188 19.64 -0.74 1.54
N TYR A 189 19.08 -1.57 2.41
CA TYR A 189 18.20 -2.67 2.07
C TYR A 189 16.75 -2.35 2.40
N ARG A 190 15.85 -2.82 1.54
CA ARG A 190 14.41 -2.78 1.74
C ARG A 190 13.93 -4.17 2.15
N PRO A 191 13.26 -4.32 3.30
CA PRO A 191 12.62 -5.58 3.64
C PRO A 191 11.36 -5.75 2.79
N ILE A 192 11.27 -6.89 2.09
CA ILE A 192 10.10 -7.29 1.30
C ILE A 192 9.48 -8.51 1.97
N SER A 193 8.26 -8.33 2.50
CA SER A 193 7.48 -9.43 3.08
C SER A 193 6.79 -10.25 2.00
N LEU A 194 7.07 -11.55 1.97
CA LEU A 194 6.39 -12.55 1.16
C LEU A 194 5.17 -13.06 1.92
N LEU A 195 4.03 -12.46 1.62
CA LEU A 195 2.74 -12.76 2.25
C LEU A 195 2.05 -13.96 1.58
N SER A 196 1.21 -14.65 2.34
CA SER A 196 0.31 -15.68 1.82
C SER A 196 -0.52 -15.13 0.66
N ARG A 197 -0.65 -15.90 -0.43
CA ARG A 197 -1.49 -15.50 -1.56
C ARG A 197 -2.97 -15.51 -1.22
N VAL A 198 -3.37 -16.34 -0.26
CA VAL A 198 -4.75 -16.38 0.26
C VAL A 198 -5.05 -15.09 1.04
N TYR A 199 -4.12 -14.62 1.87
CA TYR A 199 -4.21 -13.31 2.53
C TYR A 199 -4.34 -12.18 1.51
N VAL A 200 -3.43 -12.12 0.53
CA VAL A 200 -3.44 -11.05 -0.49
C VAL A 200 -4.76 -11.06 -1.29
N LEU A 201 -5.30 -12.24 -1.59
CA LEU A 201 -6.60 -12.38 -2.25
C LEU A 201 -7.73 -11.79 -1.39
N PHE A 202 -7.80 -12.13 -0.10
CA PHE A 202 -8.79 -11.58 0.82
C PHE A 202 -8.67 -10.06 0.95
N SER A 203 -7.46 -9.55 1.21
CA SER A 203 -7.20 -8.11 1.30
C SER A 203 -7.60 -7.36 0.03
N ARG A 204 -7.44 -7.98 -1.15
CA ARG A 204 -7.88 -7.40 -2.42
C ARG A 204 -9.40 -7.30 -2.51
N ILE A 205 -10.14 -8.31 -2.05
CA ILE A 205 -11.62 -8.27 -2.00
C ILE A 205 -12.07 -7.12 -1.09
N ILE A 206 -11.50 -7.02 0.12
CA ILE A 206 -11.81 -5.94 1.06
C ILE A 206 -11.47 -4.59 0.45
N THR A 207 -10.29 -4.46 -0.17
CA THR A 207 -9.87 -3.21 -0.84
C THR A 207 -10.83 -2.82 -1.97
N ASN A 208 -11.32 -3.77 -2.78
CA ASN A 208 -12.29 -3.48 -3.83
C ASN A 208 -13.64 -3.01 -3.28
N ARG A 209 -14.07 -3.53 -2.13
CA ARG A 209 -15.28 -3.09 -1.43
C ARG A 209 -15.10 -1.68 -0.87
N LEU A 210 -13.98 -1.43 -0.19
CA LEU A 210 -13.66 -0.13 0.42
C LEU A 210 -13.40 0.96 -0.62
N ALA A 211 -12.65 0.68 -1.68
CA ALA A 211 -12.29 1.66 -2.70
C ALA A 211 -13.51 2.26 -3.39
N ARG A 212 -14.59 1.48 -3.60
CA ARG A 212 -15.86 1.98 -4.14
C ARG A 212 -16.49 3.05 -3.26
N ARG A 213 -16.34 2.93 -1.94
CA ARG A 213 -16.91 3.88 -0.97
C ARG A 213 -15.96 5.04 -0.70
N LEU A 214 -14.66 4.77 -0.58
CA LEU A 214 -13.66 5.75 -0.17
C LEU A 214 -13.37 6.79 -1.26
N ASN A 215 -13.60 6.47 -2.53
CA ASN A 215 -13.32 7.41 -3.63
C ASN A 215 -14.17 8.69 -3.56
N ASP A 216 -15.38 8.63 -3.00
CA ASP A 216 -16.30 9.77 -2.94
C ASP A 216 -15.94 10.75 -1.81
N PHE A 217 -15.30 10.25 -0.76
CA PHE A 217 -14.94 11.03 0.43
C PHE A 217 -13.44 11.41 0.49
N GLN A 218 -12.65 11.00 -0.51
CA GLN A 218 -11.24 11.33 -0.56
C GLN A 218 -10.99 12.75 -1.08
N PRO A 219 -10.17 13.55 -0.38
CA PRO A 219 -9.82 14.89 -0.84
C PRO A 219 -9.09 14.84 -2.19
N PRO A 220 -9.26 15.85 -3.06
CA PRO A 220 -8.62 15.87 -4.38
C PRO A 220 -7.10 15.89 -4.32
N GLU A 221 -6.53 16.38 -3.21
CA GLU A 221 -5.09 16.37 -2.95
C GLU A 221 -4.54 14.95 -2.72
N GLN A 222 -5.39 14.00 -2.32
CA GLN A 222 -5.01 12.60 -2.14
C GLN A 222 -5.04 11.85 -3.48
N ALA A 223 -3.92 11.90 -4.18
CA ALA A 223 -3.71 11.23 -5.46
C ALA A 223 -2.96 9.89 -5.34
N GLY A 224 -2.27 9.65 -4.21
CA GLY A 224 -1.51 8.42 -3.99
C GLY A 224 -2.41 7.19 -3.91
N PHE A 225 -2.04 6.12 -4.63
CA PHE A 225 -2.74 4.82 -4.62
C PHE A 225 -4.22 4.86 -5.03
N ARG A 226 -4.67 5.96 -5.65
CA ARG A 226 -6.05 6.16 -6.11
C ARG A 226 -6.19 5.81 -7.59
N LYS A 227 -7.22 5.04 -7.94
CA LYS A 227 -7.48 4.65 -9.34
C LYS A 227 -7.76 5.90 -10.19
N GLY A 228 -7.07 6.02 -11.32
CA GLY A 228 -7.21 7.16 -12.23
C GLY A 228 -6.38 8.40 -11.86
N TYR A 229 -5.64 8.33 -10.75
CA TYR A 229 -4.73 9.40 -10.33
C TYR A 229 -3.28 8.95 -10.53
N SER A 230 -2.41 9.93 -10.78
CA SER A 230 -0.98 9.72 -10.96
C SER A 230 -0.19 10.78 -10.21
N THR A 231 1.11 10.54 -10.02
CA THR A 231 2.02 11.50 -9.40
C THR A 231 2.02 12.84 -10.14
N TYR A 232 1.80 12.82 -11.46
CA TYR A 232 1.68 14.02 -12.28
C TYR A 232 0.52 14.92 -11.82
N ILE A 233 -0.66 14.33 -11.65
CA ILE A 233 -1.86 15.06 -11.21
C ILE A 233 -1.61 15.74 -9.86
N MET A 234 -0.98 15.04 -8.92
CA MET A 234 -0.60 15.60 -7.62
C MET A 234 0.33 16.81 -7.76
N ILE A 235 1.37 16.71 -8.58
CA ILE A 235 2.33 17.79 -8.83
C ILE A 235 1.62 19.01 -9.44
N THR A 236 0.73 18.79 -10.40
CA THR A 236 -0.07 19.86 -11.03
C THR A 236 -0.96 20.56 -10.00
N TYR A 237 -1.65 19.83 -9.14
CA TYR A 237 -2.47 20.42 -8.06
C TYR A 237 -1.63 21.26 -7.10
N ILE A 238 -0.46 20.77 -6.68
CA ILE A 238 0.45 21.52 -5.79
C ILE A 238 0.95 22.79 -6.47
N HIS A 239 1.33 22.72 -7.74
CA HIS A 239 1.83 23.86 -8.49
C HIS A 239 0.73 24.91 -8.71
N CYS A 240 -0.46 24.49 -9.12
CA CYS A 240 -1.62 25.37 -9.31
C CYS A 240 -2.05 26.03 -7.98
N GLY A 241 -2.06 25.28 -6.88
CA GLY A 241 -2.35 25.81 -5.54
C GLY A 241 -1.31 26.83 -5.05
N ARG A 242 -0.03 26.66 -5.40
CA ARG A 242 1.03 27.65 -5.13
C ARG A 242 0.85 28.92 -5.96
N LEU A 243 0.53 28.80 -7.25
CA LEU A 243 0.25 29.94 -8.14
C LEU A 243 -0.95 30.74 -7.65
N TYR A 244 -2.05 30.07 -7.28
CA TYR A 244 -3.25 30.70 -6.74
C TYR A 244 -2.97 31.46 -5.43
N ARG A 245 -2.21 30.86 -4.49
CA ARG A 245 -1.78 31.55 -3.26
C ARG A 245 -0.90 32.77 -3.54
N ARG A 246 0.00 32.67 -4.52
CA ARG A 246 0.87 33.79 -4.92
C ARG A 246 0.05 34.93 -5.53
N GLN A 247 -0.94 34.63 -6.36
CA GLN A 247 -1.85 35.63 -6.95
C GLN A 247 -2.75 36.28 -5.88
N LYS A 248 -3.30 35.51 -4.93
CA LYS A 248 -4.04 36.06 -3.79
C LYS A 248 -3.18 36.94 -2.89
N SER A 249 -1.92 36.58 -2.65
CA SER A 249 -0.98 37.43 -1.89
C SER A 249 -0.69 38.75 -2.60
N ILE A 250 -0.55 38.72 -3.93
CA ILE A 250 -0.40 39.93 -4.75
C ILE A 250 -1.66 40.79 -4.69
N ILE A 251 -2.85 40.20 -4.87
CA ILE A 251 -4.12 40.92 -4.83
C ILE A 251 -4.39 41.49 -3.42
N SER A 252 -4.10 40.74 -2.35
CA SER A 252 -4.20 41.24 -0.97
C SER A 252 -3.19 42.35 -0.68
N HIS A 253 -1.95 42.26 -1.16
CA HIS A 253 -0.97 43.35 -1.05
C HIS A 253 -1.43 44.61 -1.80
N PHE A 254 -1.96 44.47 -3.02
CA PHE A 254 -2.49 45.59 -3.78
C PHE A 254 -3.74 46.19 -3.14
N ALA A 255 -4.64 45.38 -2.60
CA ALA A 255 -5.82 45.84 -1.87
C ALA A 255 -5.46 46.58 -0.57
N LEU A 256 -4.50 46.06 0.21
CA LEU A 256 -4.02 46.72 1.44
C LEU A 256 -3.30 48.03 1.12
N ARG A 257 -2.50 48.05 0.04
CA ARG A 257 -1.76 49.25 -0.42
C ARG A 257 -2.70 50.31 -1.01
N MET A 258 -3.76 49.93 -1.72
CA MET A 258 -4.83 50.84 -2.15
C MET A 258 -5.63 51.38 -0.96
N TRP A 259 -5.85 50.59 0.09
CA TRP A 259 -6.56 51.04 1.28
C TRP A 259 -5.74 52.05 2.11
N THR A 260 -4.42 51.85 2.24
CA THR A 260 -3.52 52.82 2.88
C THR A 260 -3.33 54.11 2.08
N MET A 261 -3.55 54.08 0.76
CA MET A 261 -3.45 55.25 -0.13
C MET A 261 -4.76 56.05 -0.23
N ARG A 262 -5.86 55.56 0.38
CA ARG A 262 -7.13 56.29 0.52
C ARG A 262 -7.31 56.81 1.97
N LYS A 263 -6.39 57.63 2.44
CA LYS A 263 -6.73 58.69 3.40
C LYS A 263 -6.82 60.00 2.62
N PRO A 264 -8.01 60.46 2.21
CA PRO A 264 -8.13 61.75 1.58
C PRO A 264 -7.95 62.85 2.65
N LEU A 265 -6.91 63.65 2.49
CA LEU A 265 -6.90 65.03 2.96
C LEU A 265 -8.07 65.74 2.26
N ILE A 266 -9.16 66.01 2.98
CA ILE A 266 -10.22 66.89 2.50
C ILE A 266 -10.06 68.23 3.25
N PRO A 267 -9.80 69.35 2.54
CA PRO A 267 -9.82 70.68 3.13
C PRO A 267 -11.26 71.16 3.35
N SER A 268 -11.38 72.10 4.28
CA SER A 268 -12.58 72.80 4.71
C SER A 268 -13.27 73.59 3.58
N LYS A 269 -14.62 73.49 3.51
CA LYS A 269 -15.60 74.61 3.51
C LYS A 269 -16.97 74.17 2.95
N PHE A 270 -18.03 74.56 3.67
CA PHE A 270 -19.43 74.83 3.24
C PHE A 270 -20.20 73.73 2.48
N GLY A 271 -21.46 73.38 2.75
CA GLY A 271 -22.53 73.87 3.61
C GLY A 271 -23.79 73.03 3.34
N ARG A 272 -24.68 72.96 4.33
CA ARG A 272 -26.07 72.43 4.40
C ARG A 272 -26.74 71.94 3.09
N CYS A 273 -27.34 70.74 3.12
CA CYS A 273 -28.80 70.49 3.12
C CYS A 273 -29.21 69.04 2.70
N CYS A 274 -30.19 68.52 3.45
CA CYS A 274 -31.31 67.64 3.04
C CYS A 274 -31.10 66.15 2.63
N SER A 275 -31.60 65.28 3.53
CA SER A 275 -32.46 64.07 3.37
C SER A 275 -32.21 63.02 2.26
N PRO A 276 -32.24 61.71 2.59
CA PRO A 276 -32.24 60.62 1.61
C PRO A 276 -33.66 60.25 1.16
N LEU A 277 -33.90 60.28 -0.15
CA LEU A 277 -35.00 59.60 -0.83
C LEU A 277 -34.56 58.20 -1.30
N SER A 278 -35.54 57.32 -1.34
CA SER A 278 -35.49 55.87 -1.51
C SER A 278 -34.93 55.35 -2.83
N GLY A 279 -34.39 54.13 -2.78
CA GLY A 279 -34.72 53.08 -3.73
C GLY A 279 -33.75 52.82 -4.87
N ALA A 280 -33.03 51.69 -4.79
CA ALA A 280 -32.80 50.80 -5.92
C ALA A 280 -32.21 49.47 -5.41
N LYS A 281 -33.04 48.43 -5.37
CA LYS A 281 -32.62 47.03 -5.31
C LYS A 281 -32.13 46.64 -6.70
N LEU A 282 -30.97 45.99 -6.79
CA LEU A 282 -30.59 45.19 -7.94
C LEU A 282 -29.87 43.93 -7.47
N THR A 283 -30.63 42.84 -7.54
CA THR A 283 -30.23 41.44 -7.38
C THR A 283 -29.37 40.99 -8.56
N VAL A 284 -28.28 40.27 -8.28
CA VAL A 284 -27.64 39.39 -9.27
C VAL A 284 -27.43 38.03 -8.59
N GLY A 285 -28.13 37.02 -9.14
CA GLY A 285 -28.13 35.66 -8.66
C GLY A 285 -26.85 34.89 -9.02
N ILE A 286 -26.49 33.97 -8.14
CA ILE A 286 -25.44 32.97 -8.37
C ILE A 286 -26.15 31.64 -8.62
N SER A 287 -26.08 31.16 -9.86
CA SER A 287 -26.38 29.76 -10.19
C SER A 287 -25.25 28.88 -9.70
N LYS A 288 -25.58 27.86 -8.91
CA LYS A 288 -24.68 26.77 -8.52
C LYS A 288 -24.70 25.69 -9.61
N CYS A 289 -23.53 25.23 -10.01
CA CYS A 289 -23.27 23.84 -10.39
C CYS A 289 -22.47 23.20 -9.26
#